data_AF-A0A4Y9UAL7-F1
#
_entry.id   AF-A0A4Y9UAL7-F1
#
_cell.length_a   1.000
_cell.length_b   1.000
_cell.length_c   1.000
_cell.angle_alpha   90.00
_cell.angle_beta   90.00
_cell.angle_gamma   90.00
#
_symmetry.space_group_name_H-M   'P 1'
#
loop_
_entity.id
_entity.type
_entity.pdbx_description
1 polymer ?
#
loop_
_entity_poly.entity_id
_entity_poly.type
_entity_poly.pdbx_seq_one_letter_code
_entity_poly.pdbx_strand_id
1 'polypeptide(L)' 'MTKRRRFKQTVTLEERLGQEAQRLREEAKRLPHGAEREILLRKARQAETGSHISDWLRSPGLQPPE' A
#
# COMPACT_ATOMS: atom_id res chain seq x y z
N MET A 1 13.54 20.73 -17.46
CA MET A 1 12.27 20.25 -16.86
C MET A 1 12.24 18.73 -16.94
N THR A 2 12.27 18.02 -15.81
CA THR A 2 12.17 16.56 -15.77
C THR A 2 10.76 16.12 -16.17
N LYS A 3 10.64 15.32 -17.23
CA LYS A 3 9.34 14.83 -17.74
C LYS A 3 8.75 13.86 -16.72
N ARG A 4 7.69 14.26 -16.02
CA ARG A 4 6.99 13.39 -15.07
C ARG A 4 6.30 12.25 -15.82
N ARG A 5 6.54 11.01 -15.41
CA ARG A 5 5.85 9.84 -15.97
C ARG A 5 4.43 9.77 -15.42
N ARG A 6 3.48 10.40 -16.12
CA ARG A 6 2.05 10.27 -15.82
C ARG A 6 1.55 8.90 -16.28
N PHE A 7 1.23 8.03 -15.33
CA PHE A 7 0.53 6.78 -15.57
C PHE A 7 -0.93 6.92 -15.11
N LYS A 8 -1.89 6.47 -15.92
CA LYS A 8 -3.29 6.39 -15.48
C LYS A 8 -3.45 5.17 -14.60
N GLN A 9 -3.71 5.39 -13.33
CA GLN A 9 -4.03 4.33 -12.39
C GLN A 9 -5.51 3.99 -12.58
N THR A 10 -5.80 2.77 -13.06
CA THR A 10 -7.17 2.27 -13.29
C THR A 10 -7.82 1.72 -12.03
N VAL A 11 -6.98 1.32 -11.05
CA VAL A 11 -7.36 0.83 -9.73
C VAL A 11 -7.04 1.88 -8.68
N THR A 12 -7.80 1.85 -7.58
CA THR A 12 -7.63 2.80 -6.48
C THR A 12 -6.26 2.64 -5.80
N LEU A 13 -5.89 3.57 -4.93
CA LEU A 13 -4.62 3.48 -4.21
C LEU A 13 -4.63 2.32 -3.21
N GLU A 14 -5.78 2.03 -2.64
CA GLU A 14 -6.03 1.12 -1.53
C GLU A 14 -6.07 -0.30 -2.03
N GLU A 15 -6.73 -0.54 -3.17
CA GLU A 15 -6.64 -1.82 -3.87
C GLU A 15 -5.20 -2.18 -4.21
N ARG A 16 -4.41 -1.21 -4.70
CA ARG A 16 -2.99 -1.47 -5.02
C ARG A 16 -2.14 -1.73 -3.80
N LEU A 17 -2.33 -0.95 -2.74
CA LEU A 17 -1.62 -1.15 -1.48
C LEU A 17 -2.00 -2.49 -0.83
N GLY A 18 -3.28 -2.90 -0.91
CA GLY A 18 -3.75 -4.20 -0.45
C GLY A 18 -3.16 -5.35 -1.24
N GLN A 19 -3.12 -5.25 -2.58
CA GLN A 19 -2.47 -6.23 -3.45
C GLN A 19 -0.96 -6.37 -3.15
N GLU A 20 -0.27 -5.24 -2.96
CA GLU A 20 1.15 -5.22 -2.62
C GLU A 20 1.40 -5.83 -1.23
N ALA A 21 0.58 -5.50 -0.24
CA ALA A 21 0.67 -6.10 1.09
C ALA A 21 0.54 -7.64 1.04
N GLN A 22 -0.43 -8.14 0.27
CA GLN A 22 -0.63 -9.57 0.09
C GLN A 22 0.59 -10.23 -0.57
N ARG A 23 1.08 -9.63 -1.66
CA ARG A 23 2.28 -10.12 -2.37
C ARG A 23 3.50 -10.19 -1.45
N LEU A 24 3.75 -9.13 -0.67
CA LEU A 24 4.86 -9.07 0.26
C LEU A 24 4.75 -10.12 1.37
N ARG A 25 3.54 -10.42 1.84
CA ARG A 25 3.33 -11.54 2.77
C ARG A 25 3.60 -12.89 2.15
N GLU A 26 3.16 -13.11 0.92
CA GLU A 26 3.41 -14.37 0.20
C GLU A 26 4.91 -14.59 -0.03
N GLU A 27 5.65 -13.53 -0.37
CA GLU A 27 7.10 -13.57 -0.48
C GLU A 27 7.77 -13.84 0.87
N ALA A 28 7.32 -13.17 1.94
CA ALA A 28 7.81 -13.42 3.30
C ALA A 28 7.54 -14.84 3.80
N LYS A 29 6.47 -15.51 3.33
CA LYS A 29 6.18 -16.91 3.66
C LYS A 29 7.15 -17.89 3.01
N ARG A 30 7.77 -17.52 1.88
CA ARG A 30 8.74 -18.36 1.15
C ARG A 30 10.15 -18.27 1.73
N LEU A 31 10.44 -17.23 2.51
CA LEU A 31 11.74 -17.04 3.14
C LEU A 31 11.80 -17.72 4.52
N PRO A 32 12.98 -18.24 4.92
CA PRO A 32 13.21 -18.67 6.28
C PRO A 32 13.13 -17.47 7.25
N HIS A 33 13.03 -17.77 8.54
CA HIS A 33 13.09 -16.74 9.57
C HIS A 33 14.43 -15.98 9.51
N GLY A 34 14.36 -14.65 9.44
CA GLY A 34 15.53 -13.80 9.33
C GLY A 34 15.18 -12.37 8.92
N ALA A 35 16.20 -11.52 8.85
CA ALA A 35 16.03 -10.08 8.60
C ALA A 35 15.29 -9.77 7.29
N GLU A 36 15.56 -10.52 6.23
CA GLU A 36 14.90 -10.32 4.92
C GLU A 36 13.38 -10.55 5.01
N ARG A 37 12.97 -11.63 5.68
CA ARG A 37 11.56 -11.91 5.95
C ARG A 37 10.91 -10.81 6.77
N GLU A 38 11.59 -10.30 7.79
CA GLU A 38 11.08 -9.21 8.63
C GLU A 38 10.92 -7.89 7.86
N ILE A 39 11.86 -7.58 6.96
CA ILE A 39 11.78 -6.41 6.09
C ILE A 39 10.53 -6.50 5.19
N LEU A 40 10.28 -7.66 4.58
CA LEU A 40 9.09 -7.87 3.75
C LEU A 40 7.79 -7.73 4.57
N LEU A 41 7.75 -8.33 5.77
CA LEU A 41 6.60 -8.19 6.67
C LEU A 41 6.38 -6.74 7.11
N ARG A 42 7.46 -5.98 7.37
CA ARG A 42 7.36 -4.55 7.71
C ARG A 42 6.80 -3.74 6.55
N LYS A 43 7.26 -3.98 5.32
CA LYS A 43 6.71 -3.35 4.11
C LYS A 43 5.25 -3.71 3.90
N ALA A 44 4.86 -4.97 4.12
CA ALA A 44 3.48 -5.41 4.01
C ALA A 44 2.58 -4.61 4.97
N ARG A 45 2.97 -4.49 6.24
CA ARG A 45 2.24 -3.69 7.23
C ARG A 45 2.15 -2.22 6.85
N GLN A 46 3.21 -1.64 6.30
CA GLN A 46 3.19 -0.25 5.82
C GLN A 46 2.19 -0.05 4.69
N ALA A 47 2.11 -0.99 3.75
CA ALA A 47 1.15 -0.94 2.67
C ALA A 47 -0.30 -1.04 3.18
N GLU A 48 -0.59 -1.96 4.11
CA GLU A 48 -1.92 -2.05 4.74
C GLU A 48 -2.31 -0.77 5.48
N THR A 49 -1.41 -0.24 6.30
CA THR A 49 -1.66 1.01 7.03
C THR A 49 -1.87 2.17 6.06
N GLY A 50 -1.10 2.24 4.98
CA GLY A 50 -1.28 3.23 3.92
C GLY A 50 -2.66 3.13 3.25
N SER A 51 -3.13 1.90 3.00
CA SER A 51 -4.47 1.64 2.47
C SER A 51 -5.54 2.18 3.41
N HIS A 52 -5.47 1.82 4.70
CA HIS A 52 -6.44 2.26 5.70
C HIS A 52 -6.45 3.78 5.90
N ILE A 53 -5.27 4.43 5.94
CA ILE A 53 -5.19 5.88 6.05
C ILE A 53 -5.84 6.55 4.85
N SER A 54 -5.58 6.03 3.65
CA SER A 54 -6.11 6.62 2.42
C SER A 54 -7.63 6.45 2.31
N ASP A 55 -8.18 5.31 2.75
CA ASP A 55 -9.62 5.15 2.91
C ASP A 55 -10.21 6.11 3.93
N TRP A 56 -9.55 6.28 5.09
CA TRP A 56 -9.98 7.21 6.12
C TRP A 56 -10.04 8.66 5.62
N LEU A 57 -9.01 9.10 4.89
CA LEU A 57 -8.94 10.45 4.31
C LEU A 57 -10.02 10.73 3.25
N ARG A 58 -10.63 9.68 2.69
CA ARG A 58 -11.77 9.81 1.77
C ARG A 58 -13.14 9.71 2.44
N SER A 59 -13.18 9.47 3.75
CA SER A 59 -14.43 9.44 4.48
C SER A 59 -15.13 10.82 4.41
N PRO A 60 -16.46 10.87 4.16
CA PRO A 60 -17.20 12.13 4.01
C PRO A 60 -17.05 13.07 5.21
N GLY A 61 -16.87 12.53 6.42
CA GLY A 61 -16.72 13.32 7.64
C GLY A 61 -15.40 14.09 7.76
N LEU A 62 -14.43 13.83 6.88
CA LEU A 62 -13.14 14.54 6.83
C LEU A 62 -12.97 15.38 5.57
N GLN A 63 -13.90 15.28 4.62
CA GLN A 63 -13.90 16.13 3.44
C GLN A 63 -14.60 17.45 3.76
N PRO A 64 -14.06 18.60 3.31
CA PRO A 64 -14.78 19.86 3.43
C PRO A 64 -16.11 19.76 2.66
N PRO A 65 -17.20 20.33 3.20
CA PRO A 65 -18.48 20.36 2.50
C PRO A 65 -18.36 21.14 1.18
N GLU A 66 -19.11 20.72 0.17
CA GLU A 66 -19.21 21.41 -1.14
C GLU A 66 -19.90 22.77 -1.04
#